data_AF-A0AAU1V8I6-F1
#
_entry.id   AF-A0AAU1V8I6-F1
#
_cell.length_a   1.000
_cell.length_b   1.000
_cell.length_c   1.000
_cell.angle_alpha   90.00
_cell.angle_beta   90.00
_cell.angle_gamma   90.00
#
_symmetry.space_group_name_H-M   'P 1'
#
loop_
_entity.id
_entity.type
_entity.pdbx_description
1 polymer ?
#
loop_
_entity_poly.entity_id
_entity_poly.type
_entity_poly.pdbx_seq_one_letter_code
_entity_poly.pdbx_strand_id
1 'polypeptide(L)'
;MFGYRVPAPDEAMLISGGRRGLGGAPFRVVTGHGKFVLPIFRKTRFLTLSMCEAEVTETCVTKQGIALHVRAVIAFKVGNDTESIINAGQRFLSDQDQMSVLTGRIFAGHLRAIIGSMTVEEIVTERQKLAAEVLDTSKVEMAKIGLIVDSLQIQSIDDGEVGYIEAMSAPHKAAIQRQAQIAQAQATQASVEAEQAAARNQAEYARQTAVVKAEYSAEVDRAQAKASQAGPLAQAHAQQEVLDAQTDLALRQAKLRQQQLVAEIVKPAEAEAERIKVLAAADAQRMKIQAEAAASYDRVALDRMLIDQLPQIVKEAAGGLAGANVNVLNGADGLGEIAAGLVSQGLTILDSVRQNLGNQDTSENRRPDESNTNGLLQLRSGKDRKTDDGPVDVDQ
;
A
#
# COMPACT_ATOMS: atom_id res chain seq x y z
N MET A 1 35.25 -74.37 -60.67
CA MET A 1 34.54 -73.43 -59.78
C MET A 1 33.05 -73.64 -59.98
N PHE A 2 32.39 -74.31 -59.03
CA PHE A 2 31.02 -74.85 -59.18
C PHE A 2 30.02 -73.74 -59.52
N GLY A 3 29.18 -73.95 -60.55
CA GLY A 3 28.19 -73.00 -61.05
C GLY A 3 27.02 -72.70 -60.09
N TYR A 4 27.18 -72.91 -58.79
CA TYR A 4 26.17 -72.57 -57.80
C TYR A 4 26.32 -71.11 -57.39
N ARG A 5 25.27 -70.31 -57.57
CA ARG A 5 25.23 -68.88 -57.20
C ARG A 5 24.08 -68.62 -56.26
N VAL A 6 24.31 -67.75 -55.28
CA VAL A 6 23.34 -67.37 -54.26
C VAL A 6 23.22 -65.85 -54.29
N PRO A 7 22.01 -65.27 -54.49
CA PRO A 7 21.81 -63.83 -54.32
C PRO A 7 21.92 -63.44 -52.84
N ALA A 8 22.33 -62.21 -52.57
CA ALA A 8 22.19 -61.63 -51.23
C ALA A 8 20.70 -61.53 -50.83
N PRO A 9 20.38 -61.41 -49.52
CA PRO A 9 18.99 -61.29 -49.05
C PRO A 9 18.23 -60.12 -49.67
N ASP A 10 18.94 -59.07 -50.05
CA ASP A 10 18.46 -57.83 -50.67
C ASP A 10 18.74 -57.79 -52.18
N GLU A 11 18.94 -58.93 -52.83
CA GLU A 11 19.16 -59.02 -54.28
C GLU A 11 18.27 -60.07 -54.95
N ALA A 12 17.89 -59.78 -56.20
CA ALA A 12 17.31 -60.74 -57.12
C ALA A 12 18.34 -61.20 -58.15
N MET A 13 18.56 -62.52 -58.24
CA MET A 13 19.41 -63.10 -59.27
C MET A 13 18.60 -63.36 -60.55
N LEU A 14 19.00 -62.70 -61.64
CA LEU A 14 18.40 -62.79 -62.96
C LEU A 14 19.28 -63.66 -63.87
N ILE A 15 18.71 -64.75 -64.37
CA ILE A 15 19.41 -65.73 -65.22
C ILE A 15 18.86 -65.68 -66.65
N SER A 16 19.69 -65.29 -67.61
CA SER A 16 19.38 -65.26 -69.05
C SER A 16 20.18 -66.32 -69.83
N GLY A 17 19.78 -66.63 -71.08
CA GLY A 17 20.47 -67.63 -71.93
C GLY A 17 19.85 -69.04 -71.99
N GLY A 18 18.54 -69.18 -71.78
CA GLY A 18 17.82 -70.45 -71.95
C GLY A 18 16.44 -70.27 -72.58
N ARG A 19 15.64 -71.35 -72.69
CA ARG A 19 14.21 -71.25 -73.03
C ARG A 19 13.55 -70.21 -72.10
N ARG A 20 12.67 -69.36 -72.67
CA ARG A 20 11.94 -68.27 -71.96
C ARG A 20 11.53 -68.69 -70.55
N GLY A 21 11.64 -67.75 -69.60
CA GLY A 21 11.19 -67.97 -68.23
C GLY A 21 9.71 -68.38 -68.20
N LEU A 22 9.27 -68.99 -67.08
CA LEU A 22 7.85 -69.23 -66.85
C LEU A 22 7.07 -67.92 -67.05
N GLY A 23 5.96 -67.97 -67.79
CA GLY A 23 5.10 -66.80 -68.04
C GLY A 23 5.58 -65.83 -69.14
N GLY A 24 6.54 -66.20 -69.99
CA GLY A 24 6.98 -65.35 -71.10
C GLY A 24 8.07 -64.33 -70.74
N ALA A 25 8.57 -64.35 -69.50
CA ALA A 25 9.65 -63.49 -69.04
C ALA A 25 10.97 -63.75 -69.80
N PRO A 26 11.76 -62.69 -70.13
CA PRO A 26 13.01 -62.81 -70.87
C PRO A 26 14.14 -63.48 -70.08
N PHE A 27 14.02 -63.55 -68.75
CA PHE A 27 14.98 -64.17 -67.84
C PHE A 27 14.23 -64.87 -66.69
N ARG A 28 14.93 -65.77 -65.98
CA ARG A 28 14.41 -66.41 -64.76
C ARG A 28 14.85 -65.62 -63.53
N VAL A 29 13.89 -65.32 -62.65
CA VAL A 29 14.12 -64.67 -61.35
C VAL A 29 14.38 -65.72 -60.28
N VAL A 30 15.32 -65.44 -59.38
CA VAL A 30 15.63 -66.25 -58.18
C VAL A 30 15.90 -65.29 -57.03
N THR A 31 15.18 -65.43 -55.92
CA THR A 31 15.32 -64.63 -54.70
C THR A 31 15.41 -65.55 -53.48
N GLY A 32 16.16 -65.14 -52.45
CA GLY A 32 16.23 -65.82 -51.14
C GLY A 32 16.91 -67.19 -51.09
N HIS A 33 17.16 -67.85 -52.22
CA HIS A 33 17.82 -69.15 -52.25
C HIS A 33 18.80 -69.29 -53.43
N GLY A 34 19.78 -70.17 -53.28
CA GLY A 34 20.76 -70.46 -54.33
C GLY A 34 20.18 -71.24 -55.50
N LYS A 35 20.84 -71.16 -56.65
CA LYS A 35 20.53 -71.96 -57.83
C LYS A 35 21.78 -72.31 -58.62
N PHE A 36 21.77 -73.51 -59.20
CA PHE A 36 22.81 -73.95 -60.12
C PHE A 36 22.62 -73.32 -61.52
N VAL A 37 23.63 -72.56 -61.95
CA VAL A 37 23.70 -71.84 -63.22
C VAL A 37 24.88 -72.33 -64.04
N LEU A 38 24.59 -72.88 -65.23
CA LEU A 38 25.60 -73.42 -66.13
C LEU A 38 26.31 -72.27 -66.87
N PRO A 39 27.61 -72.01 -66.61
CA PRO A 39 28.28 -70.75 -66.99
C PRO A 39 28.49 -70.58 -68.51
N ILE A 40 28.50 -71.67 -69.27
CA ILE A 40 28.74 -71.65 -70.73
C ILE A 40 27.49 -71.20 -71.50
N PHE A 41 26.29 -71.53 -71.01
CA PHE A 41 25.04 -71.27 -71.72
C PHE A 41 24.21 -70.15 -71.09
N ARG A 42 24.49 -69.76 -69.85
CA ARG A 42 23.66 -68.82 -69.09
C ARG A 42 24.47 -67.67 -68.52
N LYS A 43 23.92 -66.46 -68.62
CA LYS A 43 24.46 -65.24 -67.98
C LYS A 43 23.67 -64.97 -66.70
N THR A 44 24.39 -64.53 -65.67
CA THR A 44 23.80 -64.19 -64.36
C THR A 44 24.04 -62.70 -64.10
N ARG A 45 22.99 -61.96 -63.74
CA ARG A 45 23.08 -60.59 -63.23
C ARG A 45 22.27 -60.47 -61.94
N PHE A 46 22.63 -59.50 -61.12
CA PHE A 46 21.95 -59.23 -59.86
C PHE A 46 21.24 -57.88 -59.96
N LEU A 47 20.02 -57.80 -59.45
CA LEU A 47 19.23 -56.59 -59.31
C LEU A 47 19.07 -56.34 -57.81
N THR A 48 19.39 -55.12 -57.35
CA THR A 48 19.15 -54.73 -55.97
C THR A 48 17.66 -54.65 -55.68
N LEU A 49 17.26 -55.20 -54.54
CA LEU A 49 15.94 -55.05 -53.92
C LEU A 49 16.02 -54.15 -52.67
N SER A 50 17.21 -53.62 -52.39
CA SER A 50 17.46 -52.71 -51.28
C SER A 50 16.66 -51.42 -51.48
N MET A 51 16.37 -50.74 -50.37
CA MET A 51 15.64 -49.48 -50.42
C MET A 51 16.52 -48.38 -51.04
N CYS A 52 15.91 -47.57 -51.90
CA CYS A 52 16.53 -46.42 -52.55
C CYS A 52 15.74 -45.15 -52.24
N GLU A 53 16.44 -44.02 -52.29
CA GLU A 53 15.84 -42.70 -52.12
C GLU A 53 15.99 -41.90 -53.41
N ALA A 54 14.94 -41.18 -53.80
CA ALA A 54 14.95 -40.19 -54.85
C ALA A 54 14.59 -38.84 -54.27
N GLU A 55 15.49 -37.86 -54.44
CA GLU A 55 15.23 -36.48 -54.10
C GLU A 55 14.66 -35.73 -55.31
N VAL A 56 13.62 -34.95 -55.08
CA VAL A 56 12.97 -34.11 -56.10
C VAL A 56 12.98 -32.68 -55.63
N THR A 57 13.60 -31.81 -56.41
CA THR A 57 13.54 -30.35 -56.21
C THR A 57 12.92 -29.74 -57.46
N GLU A 58 11.72 -29.21 -57.32
CA GLU A 58 10.94 -28.70 -58.45
C GLU A 58 10.27 -27.37 -58.13
N THR A 59 10.26 -26.49 -59.14
CA THR A 59 9.55 -25.22 -59.07
C THR A 59 8.17 -25.40 -59.69
N CYS A 60 7.14 -25.24 -58.88
CA CYS A 60 5.74 -25.48 -59.21
C CYS A 60 4.96 -24.17 -59.08
N VAL A 61 3.87 -23.99 -59.83
CA VAL A 61 2.98 -22.84 -59.67
C VAL A 61 1.66 -23.32 -59.11
N THR A 62 1.17 -22.66 -58.05
CA THR A 62 -0.10 -22.98 -57.39
C THR A 62 -1.31 -22.49 -58.20
N LYS A 63 -2.52 -22.87 -57.77
CA LYS A 63 -3.78 -22.36 -58.33
C LYS A 63 -3.88 -20.82 -58.31
N GLN A 64 -3.24 -20.18 -57.34
CA GLN A 64 -3.21 -18.72 -57.18
C GLN A 64 -2.15 -18.03 -58.08
N GLY A 65 -1.36 -18.79 -58.84
CA GLY A 65 -0.27 -18.24 -59.65
C GLY A 65 1.02 -17.96 -58.87
N ILE A 66 1.13 -18.41 -57.62
CA ILE A 66 2.31 -18.24 -56.79
C ILE A 66 3.28 -19.39 -57.07
N ALA A 67 4.52 -19.05 -57.42
CA ALA A 67 5.59 -20.02 -57.63
C ALA A 67 6.14 -20.52 -56.28
N LEU A 68 6.23 -21.83 -56.13
CA LEU A 68 6.76 -22.52 -54.96
C LEU A 68 7.91 -23.44 -55.36
N HIS A 69 9.00 -23.39 -54.61
CA HIS A 69 10.08 -24.36 -54.64
C HIS A 69 9.79 -25.46 -53.62
N VAL A 70 9.50 -26.66 -54.13
CA VAL A 70 9.17 -27.82 -53.29
C VAL A 70 10.31 -28.82 -53.37
N ARG A 71 10.77 -29.25 -52.19
CA ARG A 71 11.69 -30.38 -52.03
C ARG A 71 10.96 -31.55 -51.41
N ALA A 72 11.06 -32.71 -52.04
CA ALA A 72 10.45 -33.95 -51.57
C ALA A 72 11.45 -35.10 -51.67
N VAL A 73 11.34 -36.04 -50.73
CA VAL A 73 12.08 -37.31 -50.76
C VAL A 73 11.11 -38.46 -50.87
N ILE A 74 11.40 -39.32 -51.83
CA ILE A 74 10.63 -40.52 -52.12
C ILE A 74 11.49 -41.71 -51.77
N ALA A 75 10.99 -42.52 -50.84
CA ALA A 75 11.62 -43.74 -50.41
C ALA A 75 10.91 -44.90 -51.13
N PHE A 76 11.64 -45.62 -51.98
CA PHE A 76 11.09 -46.65 -52.86
C PHE A 76 12.01 -47.87 -52.97
N LYS A 77 11.48 -48.99 -53.46
CA LYS A 77 12.24 -50.20 -53.74
C LYS A 77 11.62 -51.00 -54.87
N VAL A 78 12.32 -52.01 -55.38
CA VAL A 78 11.75 -52.99 -56.31
C VAL A 78 10.73 -53.86 -55.55
N GLY A 79 9.57 -54.12 -56.15
CA GLY A 79 8.57 -54.98 -55.54
C GLY A 79 9.08 -56.41 -55.34
N ASN A 80 8.61 -57.08 -54.28
CA ASN A 80 9.05 -58.44 -53.94
C ASN A 80 8.41 -59.53 -54.82
N ASP A 81 7.39 -59.17 -55.60
CA ASP A 81 6.70 -60.06 -56.51
C ASP A 81 7.51 -60.28 -57.80
N THR A 82 7.28 -61.42 -58.45
CA THR A 82 8.05 -61.79 -59.64
C THR A 82 7.82 -60.83 -60.80
N GLU A 83 6.64 -60.24 -60.91
CA GLU A 83 6.29 -59.30 -61.98
C GLU A 83 7.06 -57.99 -61.85
N SER A 84 7.08 -57.39 -60.66
CA SER A 84 7.86 -56.20 -60.33
C SER A 84 9.34 -56.39 -60.62
N ILE A 85 9.92 -57.52 -60.20
CA ILE A 85 11.34 -57.84 -60.46
C ILE A 85 11.61 -57.98 -61.96
N ILE A 86 10.70 -58.56 -62.73
CA ILE A 86 10.83 -58.64 -64.19
C ILE A 86 10.77 -57.25 -64.82
N ASN A 87 9.78 -56.44 -64.42
CA ASN A 87 9.56 -55.09 -64.94
C ASN A 87 10.73 -54.15 -64.65
N ALA A 88 11.28 -54.21 -63.43
CA ALA A 88 12.46 -53.44 -63.03
C ALA A 88 13.72 -53.99 -63.69
N GLY A 89 13.90 -55.32 -63.72
CA GLY A 89 15.06 -55.97 -64.34
C GLY A 89 15.15 -55.78 -65.86
N GLN A 90 14.04 -55.57 -66.56
CA GLN A 90 14.08 -55.21 -67.98
C GLN A 90 14.56 -53.78 -68.23
N ARG A 91 14.31 -52.86 -67.30
CA ARG A 91 14.56 -51.42 -67.46
C ARG A 91 15.91 -50.98 -66.87
N PHE A 92 16.23 -51.47 -65.67
CA PHE A 92 17.32 -50.91 -64.85
C PHE A 92 18.49 -51.86 -64.62
N LEU A 93 18.44 -53.10 -65.11
CA LEU A 93 19.50 -54.09 -64.83
C LEU A 93 20.89 -53.69 -65.32
N SER A 94 20.97 -52.85 -66.35
CA SER A 94 22.24 -52.32 -66.85
C SER A 94 22.68 -51.03 -66.17
N ASP A 95 21.73 -50.25 -65.65
CA ASP A 95 21.96 -48.94 -65.05
C ASP A 95 20.94 -48.73 -63.93
N GLN A 96 21.32 -49.15 -62.73
CA GLN A 96 20.45 -49.16 -61.55
C GLN A 96 20.29 -47.76 -60.95
N ASP A 97 21.26 -46.86 -61.16
CA ASP A 97 21.23 -45.48 -60.68
C ASP A 97 20.12 -44.67 -61.38
N GLN A 98 19.68 -45.08 -62.57
CA GLN A 98 18.55 -44.45 -63.27
C GLN A 98 17.19 -44.67 -62.57
N MET A 99 17.09 -45.60 -61.61
CA MET A 99 15.86 -45.81 -60.86
C MET A 99 15.47 -44.56 -60.06
N SER A 100 16.43 -43.92 -59.38
CA SER A 100 16.17 -42.70 -58.60
C SER A 100 15.82 -41.52 -59.50
N VAL A 101 16.55 -41.38 -60.62
CA VAL A 101 16.32 -40.31 -61.62
C VAL A 101 14.94 -40.42 -62.27
N LEU A 102 14.55 -41.63 -62.71
CA LEU A 102 13.23 -41.83 -63.33
C LEU A 102 12.10 -41.61 -62.32
N THR A 103 12.25 -42.16 -61.12
CA THR A 103 11.27 -41.98 -60.03
C THR A 103 11.10 -40.51 -59.72
N GLY A 104 12.21 -39.78 -59.54
CA GLY A 104 12.17 -38.35 -59.28
C GLY A 104 11.44 -37.56 -60.37
N ARG A 105 11.67 -37.88 -61.65
CA ARG A 105 10.99 -37.23 -62.79
C ARG A 105 9.48 -37.51 -62.83
N ILE A 106 9.05 -38.72 -62.50
CA ILE A 106 7.61 -39.06 -62.45
C ILE A 106 6.93 -38.28 -61.31
N PHE A 107 7.52 -38.32 -60.11
CA PHE A 107 7.01 -37.59 -58.97
C PHE A 107 7.05 -36.07 -59.15
N ALA A 108 8.05 -35.53 -59.82
CA ALA A 108 8.10 -34.12 -60.23
C ALA A 108 6.89 -33.72 -61.08
N GLY A 109 6.49 -34.57 -62.04
CA GLY A 109 5.30 -34.36 -62.87
C GLY A 109 4.02 -34.31 -62.05
N HIS A 110 3.81 -35.29 -61.19
CA HIS A 110 2.62 -35.37 -60.34
C HIS A 110 2.58 -34.27 -59.27
N LEU A 111 3.71 -33.96 -58.63
CA LEU A 111 3.82 -32.83 -57.69
C LEU A 111 3.38 -31.53 -58.37
N ARG A 112 3.88 -31.25 -59.57
CA ARG A 112 3.49 -30.06 -60.34
C ARG A 112 2.00 -30.02 -60.65
N ALA A 113 1.41 -31.15 -61.03
CA ALA A 113 -0.01 -31.25 -61.35
C ALA A 113 -0.91 -31.02 -60.11
N ILE A 114 -0.61 -31.68 -58.99
CA ILE A 114 -1.39 -31.56 -57.75
C ILE A 114 -1.26 -30.15 -57.17
N ILE A 115 -0.02 -29.63 -57.06
CA ILE A 115 0.23 -28.27 -56.57
C ILE A 115 -0.51 -27.22 -57.42
N GLY A 116 -0.59 -27.41 -58.74
CA GLY A 116 -1.33 -26.51 -59.64
C GLY A 116 -2.83 -26.40 -59.34
N SER A 117 -3.40 -27.36 -58.64
CA SER A 117 -4.81 -27.37 -58.25
C SER A 117 -5.09 -26.89 -56.82
N MET A 118 -4.05 -26.75 -55.99
CA MET A 118 -4.14 -26.37 -54.58
C MET A 118 -3.73 -24.90 -54.35
N THR A 119 -4.17 -24.33 -53.23
CA THR A 119 -3.70 -23.01 -52.78
C THR A 119 -2.44 -23.14 -51.90
N VAL A 120 -1.71 -22.03 -51.71
CA VAL A 120 -0.50 -22.03 -50.86
C VAL A 120 -0.83 -22.43 -49.42
N GLU A 121 -1.97 -21.99 -48.89
CA GLU A 121 -2.40 -22.28 -47.52
C GLU A 121 -2.70 -23.77 -47.32
N GLU A 122 -3.39 -24.40 -48.27
CA GLU A 122 -3.67 -25.84 -48.27
C GLU A 122 -2.36 -26.64 -48.33
N ILE A 123 -1.43 -26.24 -49.18
CA ILE A 123 -0.13 -26.90 -49.36
C ILE A 123 0.72 -26.80 -48.07
N VAL A 124 0.75 -25.64 -47.43
CA VAL A 124 1.55 -25.41 -46.22
C VAL A 124 0.93 -26.08 -44.99
N THR A 125 -0.39 -26.07 -44.88
CA THR A 125 -1.14 -26.58 -43.72
C THR A 125 -1.38 -28.09 -43.81
N GLU A 126 -1.77 -28.60 -44.98
CA GLU A 126 -2.17 -30.00 -45.22
C GLU A 126 -1.10 -30.80 -45.99
N ARG A 127 0.17 -30.67 -45.60
CA ARG A 127 1.32 -31.33 -46.28
C ARG A 127 1.15 -32.84 -46.45
N GLN A 128 0.52 -33.50 -45.47
CA GLN A 128 0.26 -34.94 -45.51
C GLN A 128 -0.75 -35.32 -46.61
N LYS A 129 -1.76 -34.46 -46.84
CA LYS A 129 -2.76 -34.68 -47.88
C LYS A 129 -2.15 -34.55 -49.26
N LEU A 130 -1.34 -33.50 -49.49
CA LEU A 130 -0.55 -33.34 -50.71
C LEU A 130 0.31 -34.59 -50.96
N ALA A 131 1.04 -35.05 -49.94
CA ALA A 131 1.89 -36.23 -50.06
C ALA A 131 1.10 -37.50 -50.41
N ALA A 132 -0.05 -37.70 -49.78
CA ALA A 132 -0.93 -38.84 -50.04
C ALA A 132 -1.51 -38.83 -51.46
N GLU A 133 -1.96 -37.67 -51.94
CA GLU A 133 -2.56 -37.52 -53.27
C GLU A 133 -1.54 -37.73 -54.40
N VAL A 134 -0.33 -37.18 -54.21
CA VAL A 134 0.80 -37.41 -55.12
C VAL A 134 1.21 -38.89 -55.12
N LEU A 135 1.28 -39.52 -53.94
CA LEU A 135 1.60 -40.94 -53.83
C LEU A 135 0.55 -41.79 -54.55
N ASP A 136 -0.73 -41.53 -54.33
CA ASP A 136 -1.83 -42.32 -54.92
C ASP A 136 -1.85 -42.22 -56.44
N THR A 137 -1.67 -41.01 -56.98
CA THR A 137 -1.58 -40.76 -58.43
C THR A 137 -0.37 -41.49 -59.05
N SER A 138 0.76 -41.54 -58.33
CA SER A 138 1.99 -42.20 -58.80
C SER A 138 1.97 -43.72 -58.74
N LYS A 139 1.11 -44.35 -57.91
CA LYS A 139 1.13 -45.82 -57.70
C LYS A 139 1.05 -46.62 -59.00
N VAL A 140 0.17 -46.21 -59.91
CA VAL A 140 -0.05 -46.94 -61.17
C VAL A 140 1.18 -46.88 -62.08
N GLU A 141 1.87 -45.74 -62.15
CA GLU A 141 3.07 -45.60 -62.96
C GLU A 141 4.26 -46.34 -62.36
N MET A 142 4.42 -46.28 -61.04
CA MET A 142 5.46 -46.99 -60.30
C MET A 142 5.32 -48.51 -60.45
N ALA A 143 4.09 -49.03 -60.33
CA ALA A 143 3.81 -50.46 -60.52
C ALA A 143 4.19 -50.94 -61.94
N LYS A 144 3.93 -50.14 -62.99
CA LYS A 144 4.29 -50.49 -64.38
C LYS A 144 5.80 -50.64 -64.59
N ILE A 145 6.62 -49.90 -63.83
CA ILE A 145 8.08 -49.98 -63.87
C ILE A 145 8.65 -51.00 -62.88
N GLY A 146 7.80 -51.62 -62.05
CA GLY A 146 8.18 -52.65 -61.07
C GLY A 146 8.71 -52.08 -59.75
N LEU A 147 8.43 -50.82 -59.46
CA LEU A 147 8.84 -50.14 -58.24
C LEU A 147 7.62 -49.97 -57.31
N ILE A 148 7.87 -50.10 -56.01
CA ILE A 148 6.91 -49.82 -54.94
C ILE A 148 7.46 -48.65 -54.14
N VAL A 149 6.57 -47.70 -53.86
CA VAL A 149 6.90 -46.53 -53.04
C VAL A 149 6.42 -46.79 -51.63
N ASP A 150 7.34 -46.82 -50.69
CA ASP A 150 7.04 -47.05 -49.28
C ASP A 150 6.59 -45.74 -48.61
N SER A 151 7.23 -44.61 -48.95
CA SER A 151 6.82 -43.31 -48.45
C SER A 151 7.23 -42.14 -49.34
N LEU A 152 6.50 -41.03 -49.21
CA LEU A 152 6.85 -39.73 -49.78
C LEU A 152 6.75 -38.69 -48.67
N GLN A 153 7.79 -37.86 -48.55
CA GLN A 153 7.84 -36.79 -47.57
C GLN A 153 8.18 -35.46 -48.24
N ILE A 154 7.42 -34.42 -47.91
CA ILE A 154 7.73 -33.05 -48.33
C ILE A 154 8.71 -32.45 -47.32
N GLN A 155 9.96 -32.23 -47.74
CA GLN A 155 11.02 -31.69 -46.88
C GLN A 155 10.86 -30.18 -46.66
N SER A 156 10.70 -29.42 -47.74
CA SER A 156 10.55 -27.97 -47.65
C SER A 156 9.65 -27.43 -48.74
N ILE A 157 8.97 -26.33 -48.43
CA ILE A 157 8.15 -25.56 -49.37
C ILE A 157 8.53 -24.10 -49.13
N ASP A 158 8.99 -23.45 -50.19
CA ASP A 158 9.52 -22.09 -50.17
C ASP A 158 8.90 -21.31 -51.32
N ASP A 159 8.61 -20.03 -51.14
CA ASP A 159 8.01 -19.16 -52.15
C ASP A 159 9.00 -18.15 -52.76
N GLY A 160 10.30 -18.41 -52.59
CA GLY A 160 11.40 -17.64 -53.11
C GLY A 160 11.36 -16.20 -52.61
N GLU A 161 11.33 -15.26 -53.56
CA GLU A 161 11.35 -13.82 -53.26
C GLU A 161 9.95 -13.21 -53.08
N VAL A 162 8.86 -14.00 -53.17
CA VAL A 162 7.49 -13.48 -53.09
C VAL A 162 7.10 -13.13 -51.65
N GLY A 163 7.60 -13.87 -50.65
CA GLY A 163 7.36 -13.61 -49.23
C GLY A 163 5.91 -13.76 -48.77
N TYR A 164 5.07 -14.44 -49.55
CA TYR A 164 3.68 -14.77 -49.24
C TYR A 164 3.54 -15.63 -47.98
N ILE A 165 4.36 -16.67 -47.83
CA ILE A 165 4.33 -17.57 -46.66
C ILE A 165 4.71 -16.81 -45.38
N GLU A 166 5.69 -15.90 -45.48
CA GLU A 166 6.07 -15.03 -44.37
C GLU A 166 4.95 -14.03 -44.03
N ALA A 167 4.35 -13.40 -45.04
CA ALA A 167 3.23 -12.47 -44.86
C ALA A 167 2.03 -13.15 -44.19
N MET A 168 1.70 -14.40 -44.57
CA MET A 168 0.66 -15.20 -43.93
C MET A 168 0.94 -15.45 -42.44
N SER A 169 2.21 -15.59 -42.07
CA SER A 169 2.63 -15.82 -40.68
C SER A 169 2.67 -14.53 -39.84
N ALA A 170 2.69 -13.34 -40.47
CA ALA A 170 2.87 -12.07 -39.79
C ALA A 170 1.78 -11.75 -38.74
N PRO A 171 0.47 -11.95 -39.00
CA PRO A 171 -0.57 -11.70 -38.00
C PRO A 171 -0.43 -12.60 -36.76
N HIS A 172 -0.07 -13.88 -36.97
CA HIS A 172 0.16 -14.82 -35.87
C HIS A 172 1.41 -14.44 -35.07
N LYS A 173 2.51 -14.08 -35.73
CA LYS A 173 3.71 -13.54 -35.07
C LYS A 173 3.37 -12.31 -34.22
N ALA A 174 2.61 -11.36 -34.77
CA ALA A 174 2.18 -10.16 -34.06
C ALA A 174 1.24 -10.46 -32.87
N ALA A 175 0.36 -11.47 -33.00
CA ALA A 175 -0.49 -11.91 -31.89
C ALA A 175 0.33 -12.55 -30.75
N ILE A 176 1.27 -13.44 -31.08
CA ILE A 176 2.18 -14.07 -30.10
C ILE A 176 3.04 -13.00 -29.42
N GLN A 177 3.58 -12.04 -30.19
CA GLN A 177 4.36 -10.93 -29.64
C GLN A 177 3.53 -10.04 -28.70
N ARG A 178 2.30 -9.67 -29.08
CA ARG A 178 1.40 -8.93 -28.20
C ARG A 178 1.10 -9.72 -26.92
N GLN A 179 0.81 -11.01 -27.03
CA GLN A 179 0.55 -11.85 -25.86
C GLN A 179 1.78 -11.95 -24.95
N ALA A 180 2.98 -12.11 -25.53
CA ALA A 180 4.23 -12.11 -24.78
C ALA A 180 4.47 -10.77 -24.07
N GLN A 181 4.20 -9.64 -24.72
CA GLN A 181 4.30 -8.31 -24.12
C GLN A 181 3.30 -8.12 -22.96
N ILE A 182 2.06 -8.57 -23.12
CA ILE A 182 1.05 -8.51 -22.06
C ILE A 182 1.48 -9.37 -20.87
N ALA A 183 1.93 -10.60 -21.10
CA ALA A 183 2.42 -11.49 -20.06
C ALA A 183 3.64 -10.90 -19.33
N GLN A 184 4.57 -10.28 -20.07
CA GLN A 184 5.72 -9.60 -19.48
C GLN A 184 5.29 -8.38 -18.65
N ALA A 185 4.37 -7.57 -19.15
CA ALA A 185 3.86 -6.40 -18.43
C ALA A 185 3.15 -6.80 -17.14
N GLN A 186 2.33 -7.86 -17.17
CA GLN A 186 1.67 -8.43 -15.99
C GLN A 186 2.68 -8.98 -14.97
N ALA A 187 3.71 -9.70 -15.44
CA ALA A 187 4.77 -10.21 -14.57
C ALA A 187 5.57 -9.08 -13.90
N THR A 188 5.90 -8.02 -14.66
CA THR A 188 6.56 -6.82 -14.12
C THR A 188 5.66 -6.10 -13.14
N GLN A 189 4.37 -5.91 -13.45
CA GLN A 189 3.42 -5.25 -12.55
C GLN A 189 3.28 -6.03 -11.23
N ALA A 190 3.10 -7.35 -11.29
CA ALA A 190 3.01 -8.19 -10.10
C ALA A 190 4.31 -8.13 -9.25
N SER A 191 5.48 -8.09 -9.90
CA SER A 191 6.76 -7.94 -9.21
C SER A 191 6.87 -6.59 -8.50
N VAL A 192 6.50 -5.50 -9.17
CA VAL A 192 6.50 -4.15 -8.59
C VAL A 192 5.50 -4.01 -7.46
N GLU A 193 4.29 -4.55 -7.61
CA GLU A 193 3.27 -4.55 -6.55
C GLU A 193 3.75 -5.33 -5.31
N ALA A 194 4.40 -6.49 -5.51
CA ALA A 194 5.00 -7.26 -4.42
C ALA A 194 6.14 -6.49 -3.72
N GLU A 195 7.01 -5.82 -4.48
CA GLU A 195 8.07 -4.97 -3.93
C GLU A 195 7.50 -3.77 -3.15
N GLN A 196 6.48 -3.10 -3.68
CA GLN A 196 5.81 -1.99 -3.00
C GLN A 196 5.12 -2.44 -1.71
N ALA A 197 4.44 -3.59 -1.73
CA ALA A 197 3.85 -4.18 -0.54
C ALA A 197 4.91 -4.53 0.50
N ALA A 198 6.03 -5.13 0.08
CA ALA A 198 7.16 -5.42 0.96
C ALA A 198 7.77 -4.15 1.57
N ALA A 199 8.00 -3.10 0.77
CA ALA A 199 8.54 -1.82 1.24
C ALA A 199 7.59 -1.11 2.21
N ARG A 200 6.28 -1.09 1.93
CA ARG A 200 5.26 -0.54 2.82
C ARG A 200 5.22 -1.29 4.16
N ASN A 201 5.26 -2.62 4.13
CA ASN A 201 5.30 -3.43 5.34
C ASN A 201 6.56 -3.12 6.15
N GLN A 202 7.73 -3.03 5.52
CA GLN A 202 8.98 -2.65 6.18
C GLN A 202 8.90 -1.27 6.85
N ALA A 203 8.30 -0.28 6.18
CA ALA A 203 8.11 1.07 6.73
C ALA A 203 7.15 1.06 7.94
N GLU A 204 6.06 0.30 7.89
CA GLU A 204 5.15 0.13 9.02
C GLU A 204 5.83 -0.55 10.21
N TYR A 205 6.60 -1.63 9.99
CA TYR A 205 7.37 -2.27 11.05
C TYR A 205 8.41 -1.32 11.66
N ALA A 206 9.11 -0.52 10.83
CA ALA A 206 10.06 0.48 11.31
C ALA A 206 9.38 1.56 12.16
N ARG A 207 8.19 2.03 11.73
CA ARG A 207 7.39 3.00 12.48
C ARG A 207 6.92 2.44 13.82
N GLN A 208 6.35 1.23 13.83
CA GLN A 208 5.92 0.56 15.06
C GLN A 208 7.09 0.36 16.02
N THR A 209 8.24 -0.07 15.51
CA THR A 209 9.47 -0.22 16.31
C THR A 209 9.91 1.12 16.90
N ALA A 210 9.85 2.21 16.13
CA ALA A 210 10.19 3.55 16.60
C ALA A 210 9.22 4.06 17.68
N VAL A 211 7.91 3.82 17.54
CA VAL A 211 6.91 4.18 18.55
C VAL A 211 7.16 3.41 19.85
N VAL A 212 7.29 2.08 19.78
CA VAL A 212 7.57 1.26 20.97
C VAL A 212 8.88 1.69 21.63
N LYS A 213 9.92 1.98 20.86
CA LYS A 213 11.21 2.48 21.40
C LYS A 213 11.05 3.84 22.08
N ALA A 214 10.26 4.75 21.51
CA ALA A 214 9.99 6.06 22.09
C ALA A 214 9.14 5.97 23.37
N GLU A 215 8.11 5.13 23.38
CA GLU A 215 7.31 4.83 24.57
C GLU A 215 8.16 4.24 25.69
N TYR A 216 9.00 3.25 25.37
CA TYR A 216 9.91 2.64 26.32
C TYR A 216 10.92 3.65 26.87
N SER A 217 11.49 4.50 26.01
CA SER A 217 12.37 5.59 26.45
C SER A 217 11.64 6.57 27.38
N ALA A 218 10.41 6.97 27.05
CA ALA A 218 9.62 7.88 27.89
C ALA A 218 9.27 7.24 29.24
N GLU A 219 9.00 5.94 29.28
CA GLU A 219 8.77 5.17 30.51
C GLU A 219 10.03 5.16 31.39
N VAL A 220 11.19 4.88 30.79
CA VAL A 220 12.51 4.91 31.45
C VAL A 220 12.81 6.32 31.97
N ASP A 221 12.61 7.36 31.16
CA ASP A 221 12.85 8.75 31.55
C ASP A 221 11.94 9.18 32.71
N ARG A 222 10.65 8.79 32.70
CA ARG A 222 9.74 9.02 33.83
C ARG A 222 10.19 8.28 35.09
N ALA A 223 10.59 7.02 34.96
CA ALA A 223 11.08 6.24 36.09
C ALA A 223 12.36 6.85 36.67
N GLN A 224 13.29 7.27 35.81
CA GLN A 224 14.53 7.94 36.18
C GLN A 224 14.28 9.30 36.83
N ALA A 225 13.34 10.10 36.31
CA ALA A 225 12.95 11.39 36.89
C ALA A 225 12.35 11.21 38.30
N LYS A 226 11.44 10.22 38.48
CA LYS A 226 10.89 9.87 39.80
C LYS A 226 11.99 9.43 40.78
N ALA A 227 12.90 8.56 40.32
CA ALA A 227 14.04 8.13 41.13
C ALA A 227 14.95 9.30 41.53
N SER A 228 15.19 10.24 40.61
CA SER A 228 16.01 11.44 40.86
C SER A 228 15.35 12.44 41.81
N GLN A 229 14.01 12.53 41.80
CA GLN A 229 13.24 13.38 42.72
C GLN A 229 13.18 12.83 44.15
N ALA A 230 13.28 11.51 44.32
CA ALA A 230 13.18 10.86 45.63
C ALA A 230 14.24 11.35 46.63
N GLY A 231 15.47 11.62 46.18
CA GLY A 231 16.54 12.14 47.04
C GLY A 231 16.24 13.52 47.62
N PRO A 232 16.04 14.56 46.78
CA PRO A 232 15.69 15.91 47.23
C PRO A 232 14.38 15.97 48.03
N LEU A 233 13.35 15.21 47.64
CA LEU A 233 12.10 15.15 48.40
C LEU A 233 12.30 14.54 49.79
N ALA A 234 13.06 13.45 49.90
CA ALA A 234 13.40 12.86 51.19
C ALA A 234 14.20 13.84 52.07
N GLN A 235 15.11 14.62 51.49
CA GLN A 235 15.83 15.68 52.20
C GLN A 235 14.90 16.81 52.64
N ALA A 236 13.98 17.25 51.79
CA ALA A 236 13.01 18.29 52.12
C ALA A 236 12.04 17.84 53.23
N HIS A 237 11.56 16.61 53.19
CA HIS A 237 10.76 16.01 54.25
C HIS A 237 11.54 15.93 55.57
N ALA A 238 12.78 15.44 55.55
CA ALA A 238 13.62 15.41 56.75
C ALA A 238 13.88 16.82 57.33
N GLN A 239 14.07 17.84 56.47
CA GLN A 239 14.23 19.23 56.91
C GLN A 239 12.93 19.81 57.49
N GLN A 240 11.78 19.52 56.90
CA GLN A 240 10.48 19.92 57.45
C GLN A 240 10.25 19.33 58.83
N GLU A 241 10.51 18.03 59.04
CA GLU A 241 10.39 17.40 60.36
C GLU A 241 11.31 18.05 61.40
N VAL A 242 12.54 18.40 61.02
CA VAL A 242 13.47 19.12 61.91
C VAL A 242 12.96 20.52 62.24
N LEU A 243 12.44 21.26 61.26
CA LEU A 243 11.85 22.59 61.46
C LEU A 243 10.63 22.50 62.37
N ASP A 244 9.70 21.59 62.10
CA ASP A 244 8.49 21.39 62.93
C ASP A 244 8.88 21.13 64.38
N ALA A 245 9.82 20.21 64.63
CA ALA A 245 10.35 19.93 65.96
C ALA A 245 10.98 21.18 66.63
N GLN A 246 11.68 22.02 65.87
CA GLN A 246 12.23 23.29 66.36
C GLN A 246 11.13 24.31 66.68
N THR A 247 10.10 24.45 65.84
CA THR A 247 8.95 25.34 66.09
C THR A 247 8.19 24.92 67.33
N ASP A 248 7.96 23.62 67.50
CA ASP A 248 7.31 23.06 68.68
C ASP A 248 8.09 23.37 69.96
N LEU A 249 9.42 23.25 69.90
CA LEU A 249 10.32 23.61 70.98
C LEU A 249 10.25 25.13 71.27
N ALA A 250 10.27 25.97 70.24
CA ALA A 250 10.16 27.43 70.38
C ALA A 250 8.81 27.86 70.98
N LEU A 251 7.69 27.25 70.58
CA LEU A 251 6.37 27.50 71.15
C LEU A 251 6.31 27.11 72.64
N ARG A 252 6.90 25.97 73.00
CA ARG A 252 7.01 25.55 74.40
C ARG A 252 7.83 26.54 75.21
N GLN A 253 8.96 27.01 74.68
CA GLN A 253 9.79 28.04 75.32
C GLN A 253 9.06 29.38 75.46
N ALA A 254 8.34 29.84 74.44
CA ALA A 254 7.55 31.07 74.48
C ALA A 254 6.43 30.99 75.53
N LYS A 255 5.76 29.84 75.63
CA LYS A 255 4.71 29.60 76.63
C LYS A 255 5.27 29.60 78.06
N LEU A 256 6.42 28.97 78.28
CA LEU A 256 7.13 29.03 79.57
C LEU A 256 7.50 30.48 79.92
N ARG A 257 8.00 31.25 78.95
CA ARG A 257 8.36 32.66 79.14
C ARG A 257 7.14 33.53 79.44
N GLN A 258 6.00 33.28 78.79
CA GLN A 258 4.74 33.96 79.09
C GLN A 258 4.28 33.69 80.53
N GLN A 259 4.35 32.44 80.98
CA GLN A 259 4.00 32.07 82.37
C GLN A 259 4.92 32.75 83.39
N GLN A 260 6.22 32.84 83.11
CA GLN A 260 7.18 33.56 83.94
C GLN A 260 6.86 35.07 84.02
N LEU A 261 6.61 35.72 82.89
CA LEU A 261 6.27 37.16 82.84
C LEU A 261 4.97 37.48 83.58
N VAL A 262 3.94 36.61 83.47
CA VAL A 262 2.69 36.78 84.23
C VAL A 262 2.93 36.64 85.74
N ALA A 263 3.81 35.72 86.17
CA ALA A 263 4.15 35.55 87.58
C ALA A 263 4.98 36.71 88.14
N GLU A 264 5.93 37.25 87.39
CA GLU A 264 6.84 38.32 87.84
C GLU A 264 6.24 39.73 87.75
N ILE A 265 5.46 40.04 86.71
CA ILE A 265 5.02 41.43 86.43
C ILE A 265 3.56 41.63 86.85
N VAL A 266 2.67 40.73 86.46
CA VAL A 266 1.21 40.95 86.58
C VAL A 266 0.75 40.74 88.01
N LYS A 267 1.18 39.66 88.68
CA LYS A 267 0.78 39.37 90.06
C LYS A 267 1.11 40.46 91.09
N PRO A 268 2.32 41.04 91.13
CA PRO A 268 2.59 42.16 92.04
C PRO A 268 1.85 43.44 91.63
N ALA A 269 1.66 43.70 90.33
CA ALA A 269 0.89 44.85 89.85
C ALA A 269 -0.60 44.76 90.22
N GLU A 270 -1.21 43.58 90.17
CA GLU A 270 -2.59 43.34 90.61
C GLU A 270 -2.74 43.54 92.13
N ALA A 271 -1.77 43.06 92.92
CA ALA A 271 -1.76 43.26 94.37
C ALA A 271 -1.63 44.74 94.76
N GLU A 272 -0.83 45.53 94.03
CA GLU A 272 -0.71 46.98 94.20
C GLU A 272 -2.02 47.70 93.85
N ALA A 273 -2.67 47.29 92.76
CA ALA A 273 -3.94 47.88 92.30
C ALA A 273 -5.11 47.62 93.26
N GLU A 274 -5.21 46.42 93.84
CA GLU A 274 -6.20 46.13 94.89
C GLU A 274 -5.97 46.96 96.14
N ARG A 275 -4.71 47.13 96.57
CA ARG A 275 -4.36 47.96 97.73
C ARG A 275 -4.84 49.40 97.59
N ILE A 276 -4.64 50.00 96.41
CA ILE A 276 -5.06 51.38 96.13
C ILE A 276 -6.59 51.50 96.15
N LYS A 277 -7.34 50.54 95.57
CA LYS A 277 -8.81 50.56 95.56
C LYS A 277 -9.41 50.51 96.97
N VAL A 278 -8.85 49.69 97.85
CA VAL A 278 -9.31 49.57 99.24
C VAL A 278 -9.06 50.87 100.03
N LEU A 279 -7.90 51.49 99.84
CA LEU A 279 -7.58 52.79 100.44
C LEU A 279 -8.52 53.90 99.95
N ALA A 280 -8.78 53.97 98.65
CA ALA A 280 -9.68 54.97 98.06
C ALA A 280 -11.13 54.81 98.53
N ALA A 281 -11.61 53.57 98.72
CA ALA A 281 -12.95 53.31 99.26
C ALA A 281 -13.10 53.74 100.73
N ALA A 282 -12.05 53.57 101.54
CA ALA A 282 -12.03 53.99 102.94
C ALA A 282 -12.08 55.52 103.10
N ASP A 283 -11.36 56.27 102.24
CA ASP A 283 -11.39 57.73 102.25
C ASP A 283 -12.74 58.29 101.80
N ALA A 284 -13.39 57.66 100.80
CA ALA A 284 -14.73 58.03 100.36
C ALA A 284 -15.79 57.89 101.46
N GLN A 285 -15.69 56.86 102.31
CA GLN A 285 -16.60 56.68 103.46
C GLN A 285 -16.40 57.73 104.54
N ARG A 286 -15.15 58.17 104.81
CA ARG A 286 -14.88 59.24 105.76
C ARG A 286 -15.48 60.58 105.35
N MET A 287 -15.42 60.94 104.06
CA MET A 287 -15.98 62.20 103.57
C MET A 287 -17.51 62.25 103.68
N LYS A 288 -18.21 61.14 103.43
CA LYS A 288 -19.68 61.08 103.57
C LYS A 288 -20.17 61.34 104.99
N ILE A 289 -19.50 60.74 105.98
CA ILE A 289 -19.86 60.88 107.40
C ILE A 289 -19.65 62.33 107.89
N GLN A 290 -18.63 63.03 107.39
CA GLN A 290 -18.38 64.44 107.73
C GLN A 290 -19.38 65.40 107.08
N ALA A 291 -19.87 65.09 105.88
CA ALA A 291 -20.86 65.92 105.17
C ALA A 291 -22.26 65.83 105.81
N GLU A 292 -22.67 64.67 106.33
CA GLU A 292 -23.97 64.48 106.98
C GLU A 292 -24.05 65.09 108.40
N ALA A 293 -22.91 65.26 109.09
CA ALA A 293 -22.85 65.88 110.41
C ALA A 293 -22.98 67.42 110.39
N ALA A 294 -22.77 68.08 109.25
CA ALA A 294 -22.80 69.54 109.12
C ALA A 294 -24.20 70.13 108.84
N ALA A 295 -25.22 69.30 108.57
CA ALA A 295 -26.51 69.76 108.04
C ALA A 295 -27.65 69.92 109.07
N SER A 296 -27.41 69.75 110.38
CA SER A 296 -28.51 69.60 111.37
C SER A 296 -28.41 70.38 112.69
N TYR A 297 -27.80 71.58 112.72
CA TYR A 297 -27.92 72.50 113.87
C TYR A 297 -28.06 74.00 113.48
N ASP A 298 -29.25 74.56 113.78
CA ASP A 298 -29.67 75.93 114.13
C ASP A 298 -29.16 77.16 113.32
N ARG A 299 -30.02 77.92 112.61
CA ARG A 299 -31.00 78.93 113.08
C ARG A 299 -30.47 79.85 114.20
N VAL A 300 -30.13 81.09 113.84
CA VAL A 300 -30.49 82.38 114.47
C VAL A 300 -29.51 83.46 113.99
N ALA A 301 -30.06 84.64 113.71
CA ALA A 301 -29.39 85.95 113.60
C ALA A 301 -29.10 86.52 112.20
N LEU A 302 -29.95 87.51 111.89
CA LEU A 302 -29.61 88.82 111.30
C LEU A 302 -29.74 88.96 109.77
N ASP A 303 -31.00 89.10 109.37
CA ASP A 303 -31.37 90.24 108.51
C ASP A 303 -30.84 91.56 109.11
N ARG A 304 -30.30 92.41 108.23
CA ARG A 304 -30.01 93.85 108.37
C ARG A 304 -28.56 94.25 108.68
N MET A 305 -27.68 94.06 107.70
CA MET A 305 -26.71 95.10 107.32
C MET A 305 -26.91 95.47 105.85
N LEU A 306 -27.60 96.60 105.69
CA LEU A 306 -27.83 97.39 104.48
C LEU A 306 -26.51 97.73 103.79
N ILE A 307 -26.43 97.61 102.46
CA ILE A 307 -26.52 98.76 101.53
C ILE A 307 -25.60 99.90 101.94
N ASP A 308 -24.36 99.87 101.44
CA ASP A 308 -23.55 101.05 101.10
C ASP A 308 -22.39 100.59 100.20
N GLN A 309 -22.06 101.37 99.16
CA GLN A 309 -21.05 101.12 98.10
C GLN A 309 -21.59 100.53 96.78
N LEU A 310 -22.52 101.27 96.18
CA LEU A 310 -23.02 101.11 94.81
C LEU A 310 -22.31 102.00 93.75
N PRO A 311 -20.97 102.26 93.77
CA PRO A 311 -20.36 102.69 92.50
C PRO A 311 -18.84 102.48 92.35
N GLN A 312 -18.31 101.29 91.99
CA GLN A 312 -16.97 101.24 91.38
C GLN A 312 -16.60 100.09 90.43
N ILE A 313 -17.52 99.19 90.07
CA ILE A 313 -17.29 98.21 88.96
C ILE A 313 -18.34 98.40 87.85
N VAL A 314 -18.56 99.67 87.49
CA VAL A 314 -19.25 100.11 86.25
C VAL A 314 -18.25 100.80 85.30
N LYS A 315 -16.93 100.67 85.53
CA LYS A 315 -15.91 101.41 84.75
C LYS A 315 -14.89 100.56 83.98
N GLU A 316 -14.73 99.27 84.28
CA GLU A 316 -13.94 98.31 83.49
C GLU A 316 -14.57 96.93 83.72
N ALA A 317 -15.02 96.12 82.75
CA ALA A 317 -14.62 95.99 81.36
C ALA A 317 -15.84 95.63 80.48
N ALA A 318 -16.42 96.65 79.83
CA ALA A 318 -16.93 96.47 78.48
C ALA A 318 -15.70 96.29 77.57
N GLY A 319 -15.40 95.06 77.18
CA GLY A 319 -14.25 94.77 76.31
C GLY A 319 -14.04 93.31 75.91
N GLY A 320 -14.97 92.41 76.22
CA GLY A 320 -14.77 90.97 76.03
C GLY A 320 -15.99 90.20 75.55
N LEU A 321 -16.82 90.79 74.69
CA LEU A 321 -17.81 90.07 73.90
C LEU A 321 -17.61 90.41 72.42
N ALA A 322 -16.88 89.56 71.71
CA ALA A 322 -16.96 89.45 70.27
C ALA A 322 -16.47 88.06 69.83
N GLY A 323 -17.36 87.08 69.85
CA GLY A 323 -17.17 85.85 69.09
C GLY A 323 -17.16 84.57 69.92
N ALA A 324 -18.36 84.09 70.26
CA ALA A 324 -18.75 82.70 70.00
C ALA A 324 -20.14 82.50 70.61
N ASN A 325 -21.16 82.60 69.76
CA ASN A 325 -22.53 82.33 70.15
C ASN A 325 -22.70 80.81 70.25
N VAL A 326 -22.99 80.37 71.46
CA VAL A 326 -23.45 79.03 71.81
C VAL A 326 -24.91 78.93 71.38
N ASN A 327 -25.27 77.87 70.65
CA ASN A 327 -26.67 77.48 70.51
C ASN A 327 -26.87 76.09 71.09
N VAL A 328 -27.47 76.09 72.29
CA VAL A 328 -28.09 74.96 72.97
C VAL A 328 -29.43 74.71 72.30
N LEU A 329 -29.84 73.43 72.20
CA LEU A 329 -31.18 72.91 72.53
C LEU A 329 -31.10 71.39 72.28
N ASN A 330 -30.99 70.57 73.34
CA ASN A 330 -32.12 69.88 73.99
C ASN A 330 -33.01 69.17 72.96
N GLY A 331 -33.23 67.86 72.97
CA GLY A 331 -33.05 66.83 73.99
C GLY A 331 -34.03 65.70 73.64
N ALA A 332 -33.80 64.53 74.24
CA ALA A 332 -34.70 63.38 74.34
C ALA A 332 -35.09 62.62 73.05
N ASP A 333 -34.77 61.33 73.09
CA ASP A 333 -35.35 60.19 72.37
C ASP A 333 -34.96 59.93 70.91
N GLY A 334 -34.51 58.70 70.67
CA GLY A 334 -34.69 58.05 69.37
C GLY A 334 -33.48 57.29 68.83
N LEU A 335 -33.47 55.99 69.08
CA LEU A 335 -32.56 54.95 68.58
C LEU A 335 -32.55 54.81 67.04
N GLY A 336 -31.48 54.19 66.52
CA GLY A 336 -31.51 53.36 65.31
C GLY A 336 -30.83 53.99 64.09
N GLU A 337 -29.52 53.80 63.91
CA GLU A 337 -28.93 52.73 63.07
C GLU A 337 -28.97 52.95 61.55
N ILE A 338 -27.75 52.91 60.98
CA ILE A 338 -27.37 52.12 59.79
C ILE A 338 -27.64 52.71 58.38
N ALA A 339 -26.48 52.91 57.72
CA ALA A 339 -26.13 52.59 56.34
C ALA A 339 -26.55 53.49 55.14
N ALA A 340 -25.47 53.87 54.44
CA ALA A 340 -25.23 53.74 53.00
C ALA A 340 -26.13 54.49 52.01
N GLY A 341 -25.52 55.47 51.34
CA GLY A 341 -26.05 56.12 50.14
C GLY A 341 -25.00 56.88 49.35
N LEU A 342 -23.80 56.31 49.20
CA LEU A 342 -22.70 56.81 48.38
C LEU A 342 -22.99 56.55 46.89
N VAL A 343 -23.61 57.51 46.20
CA VAL A 343 -23.65 57.57 44.73
C VAL A 343 -23.58 59.05 44.31
N SER A 344 -22.43 59.51 43.83
CA SER A 344 -22.40 60.69 42.92
C SER A 344 -21.06 60.98 42.21
N GLN A 345 -19.97 60.23 42.42
CA GLN A 345 -18.67 60.61 41.83
C GLN A 345 -17.97 59.56 40.94
N GLY A 346 -18.62 58.44 40.60
CA GLY A 346 -17.98 57.37 39.81
C GLY A 346 -18.23 57.38 38.29
N LEU A 347 -19.20 58.16 37.80
CA LEU A 347 -19.67 58.04 36.40
C LEU A 347 -18.92 58.91 35.38
N THR A 348 -18.12 59.87 35.81
CA THR A 348 -17.38 60.75 34.88
C THR A 348 -16.09 60.13 34.33
N ILE A 349 -15.62 59.03 34.90
CA ILE A 349 -14.40 58.34 34.44
C ILE A 349 -14.72 57.26 33.39
N LEU A 350 -15.94 56.71 33.39
CA LEU A 350 -16.31 55.61 32.48
C LEU A 350 -16.61 56.10 31.05
N ASP A 351 -17.10 57.33 30.86
CA ASP A 351 -17.39 57.88 29.52
C ASP A 351 -16.13 58.37 28.79
N SER A 352 -15.07 58.74 29.51
CA SER A 352 -13.83 59.25 28.90
C SER A 352 -12.98 58.15 28.23
N VAL A 353 -13.12 56.89 28.66
CA VAL A 353 -12.41 55.75 28.05
C VAL A 353 -13.16 55.22 26.82
N ARG A 354 -14.49 55.31 26.80
CA ARG A 354 -15.31 54.84 25.67
C ARG A 354 -15.17 55.72 24.43
N GLN A 355 -14.86 57.00 24.62
CA GLN A 355 -14.70 57.97 23.53
C GLN A 355 -13.36 57.84 22.77
N ASN A 356 -12.42 57.04 23.29
CA ASN A 356 -11.10 56.82 22.66
C ASN A 356 -11.03 55.53 21.79
N LEU A 357 -12.16 54.83 21.63
CA LEU A 357 -12.26 53.57 20.87
C LEU A 357 -13.12 53.68 19.60
N GLY A 358 -13.51 54.88 19.19
CA GLY A 358 -14.36 55.09 18.01
C GLY A 358 -13.97 56.34 17.23
N ASN A 359 -12.93 56.24 16.40
CA ASN A 359 -12.78 56.95 15.11
C ASN A 359 -11.38 56.76 14.53
N GLN A 360 -11.24 55.87 13.54
CA GLN A 360 -10.40 56.09 12.36
C GLN A 360 -10.82 55.11 11.26
N ASP A 361 -11.18 55.68 10.11
CA ASP A 361 -11.67 55.00 8.92
C ASP A 361 -10.88 55.54 7.72
N THR A 362 -10.83 54.76 6.62
CA THR A 362 -10.49 55.07 5.21
C THR A 362 -9.11 54.82 4.58
N SER A 363 -9.23 54.33 3.32
CA SER A 363 -8.33 54.24 2.15
C SER A 363 -7.48 52.97 1.97
N GLU A 364 -7.29 52.34 0.80
CA GLU A 364 -7.99 52.24 -0.49
C GLU A 364 -7.24 51.17 -1.33
N ASN A 365 -7.96 50.39 -2.15
CA ASN A 365 -7.57 49.91 -3.50
C ASN A 365 -6.47 48.82 -3.74
N ARG A 366 -6.88 47.58 -4.11
CA ARG A 366 -6.75 46.97 -5.48
C ARG A 366 -7.29 45.52 -5.57
N ARG A 367 -8.14 45.26 -6.57
CA ARG A 367 -8.53 43.96 -7.18
C ARG A 367 -7.81 43.81 -8.54
N PRO A 368 -7.98 42.75 -9.40
CA PRO A 368 -8.87 41.55 -9.40
C PRO A 368 -8.11 40.21 -9.69
N ASP A 369 -8.66 38.99 -9.71
CA ASP A 369 -9.68 38.39 -10.61
C ASP A 369 -10.22 37.09 -9.98
N GLU A 370 -11.55 36.88 -9.85
CA GLU A 370 -12.46 36.14 -10.78
C GLU A 370 -12.19 34.62 -10.79
N SER A 371 -13.15 33.69 -10.64
CA SER A 371 -14.59 33.64 -10.88
C SER A 371 -15.17 32.46 -10.06
N ASN A 372 -16.29 32.61 -9.34
CA ASN A 372 -17.64 32.18 -9.74
C ASN A 372 -17.73 30.67 -10.14
N THR A 373 -18.62 29.81 -9.64
CA THR A 373 -19.95 30.02 -9.05
C THR A 373 -20.45 28.72 -8.44
N ASN A 374 -21.35 28.87 -7.47
CA ASN A 374 -22.25 27.88 -6.87
C ASN A 374 -22.97 26.92 -7.84
N GLY A 375 -23.39 25.79 -7.29
CA GLY A 375 -24.84 25.52 -7.25
C GLY A 375 -25.31 24.17 -7.79
N LEU A 376 -25.76 23.34 -6.85
CA LEU A 376 -26.77 22.27 -6.94
C LEU A 376 -27.53 22.10 -8.26
N LEU A 377 -27.74 20.84 -8.69
CA LEU A 377 -29.09 20.26 -8.76
C LEU A 377 -29.09 18.73 -8.82
N GLN A 378 -30.18 18.18 -8.30
CA GLN A 378 -30.52 16.77 -8.12
C GLN A 378 -31.01 16.07 -9.40
N LEU A 379 -31.15 14.73 -9.28
CA LEU A 379 -32.30 13.87 -9.67
C LEU A 379 -32.06 12.76 -10.71
N ARG A 380 -32.62 11.58 -10.33
CA ARG A 380 -33.10 10.43 -11.12
C ARG A 380 -32.03 9.47 -11.67
N SER A 381 -32.27 8.15 -11.82
CA SER A 381 -33.37 7.22 -11.48
C SER A 381 -33.01 5.84 -12.05
N GLY A 382 -33.28 4.76 -11.31
CA GLY A 382 -33.41 3.38 -11.81
C GLY A 382 -32.10 2.61 -12.01
N LYS A 383 -32.00 1.30 -11.80
CA LYS A 383 -33.02 0.25 -11.63
C LYS A 383 -32.33 -1.02 -11.10
N ASP A 384 -33.06 -1.75 -10.27
CA ASP A 384 -32.75 -3.03 -9.62
C ASP A 384 -32.29 -4.20 -10.54
N ARG A 385 -31.41 -5.01 -9.94
CA ARG A 385 -31.33 -6.49 -9.88
C ARG A 385 -31.28 -7.33 -11.18
N LYS A 386 -30.23 -8.14 -11.28
CA LYS A 386 -30.30 -9.62 -11.27
C LYS A 386 -28.91 -10.23 -11.08
N THR A 387 -28.65 -10.76 -9.88
CA THR A 387 -27.65 -11.79 -9.63
C THR A 387 -28.41 -13.11 -9.59
N ASP A 388 -28.11 -14.00 -10.52
CA ASP A 388 -28.61 -15.37 -10.56
C ASP A 388 -27.45 -16.28 -10.17
N ASP A 389 -27.74 -17.21 -9.28
CA ASP A 389 -26.80 -18.03 -8.53
C ASP A 389 -27.15 -19.50 -8.81
N GLY A 390 -26.18 -20.24 -9.35
CA GLY A 390 -26.07 -21.71 -9.28
C GLY A 390 -26.55 -22.54 -10.50
N PRO A 391 -26.21 -23.85 -10.57
CA PRO A 391 -25.00 -24.50 -10.04
C PRO A 391 -24.27 -25.38 -11.08
N VAL A 392 -23.08 -25.81 -10.63
CA VAL A 392 -22.21 -26.92 -11.02
C VAL A 392 -22.89 -28.10 -11.73
N ASP A 393 -22.26 -28.64 -12.78
CA ASP A 393 -22.30 -30.07 -13.06
C ASP A 393 -20.91 -30.57 -13.55
N VAL A 394 -20.55 -31.75 -13.05
CA VAL A 394 -19.28 -32.48 -13.18
C VAL A 394 -19.61 -33.81 -13.89
N ASP A 395 -18.62 -34.36 -14.61
CA ASP A 395 -18.64 -35.64 -15.38
C ASP A 395 -19.38 -35.52 -16.74
N GLN A 396 -18.86 -35.96 -17.90
CA GLN A 396 -17.96 -37.06 -18.28
C GLN A 396 -17.09 -36.72 -19.50
#